data_AF-A0A963W5Y0-F1
#
_entry.id   AF-A0A963W5Y0-F1
#
_cell.length_a   1.000
_cell.length_b   1.000
_cell.length_c   1.000
_cell.angle_alpha   90.00
_cell.angle_beta   90.00
_cell.angle_gamma   90.00
#
_symmetry.space_group_name_H-M   'P 1'
#
loop_
_entity.id
_entity.type
_entity.pdbx_description
1 polymer ?
#
loop_
_entity_poly.entity_id
_entity_poly.type
_entity_poly.pdbx_seq_one_letter_code
_entity_poly.pdbx_strand_id
1 'polypeptide(L)'
;MSDTDTVESLSDLKDLTGEAPAPEAPEAPTAPATPSAPLRPQELDGQGRAYATGRRKDAVARVWLKPGSGKVTVNGRDQEVYFARPSLRLVINQPFKIAGREEQYDVVA
;
A
#
# COMPACT_ATOMS: atom_id res chain seq x y z
N MET A 1 -47.06 -34.60 17.71
CA MET A 1 -47.00 -35.01 16.29
C MET A 1 -46.62 -33.79 15.51
N SER A 2 -45.47 -33.87 14.88
CA SER A 2 -44.72 -32.81 14.23
C SER A 2 -45.46 -32.28 13.01
N ASP A 3 -45.50 -30.96 12.85
CA ASP A 3 -45.35 -30.33 11.55
C ASP A 3 -44.34 -29.19 11.74
N THR A 4 -43.28 -29.28 10.96
CA THR A 4 -42.05 -28.51 11.04
C THR A 4 -42.27 -27.17 10.37
N ASP A 5 -42.14 -26.05 11.10
CA ASP A 5 -42.05 -24.70 10.54
C ASP A 5 -40.86 -24.62 9.57
N THR A 6 -41.13 -24.85 8.29
CA THR A 6 -40.13 -24.75 7.23
C THR A 6 -40.16 -23.32 6.71
N VAL A 7 -39.13 -22.56 7.05
CA VAL A 7 -38.84 -21.25 6.45
C VAL A 7 -38.44 -21.46 4.99
N GLU A 8 -39.36 -21.15 4.07
CA GLU A 8 -39.15 -21.34 2.62
C GLU A 8 -38.65 -20.08 1.90
N SER A 9 -38.62 -18.91 2.55
CA SER A 9 -38.09 -17.69 1.91
C SER A 9 -37.32 -16.76 2.85
N LEU A 10 -36.35 -16.03 2.27
CA LEU A 10 -35.57 -14.99 2.95
C LEU A 10 -36.44 -13.83 3.47
N SER A 11 -37.68 -13.74 3.00
CA SER A 11 -38.65 -12.71 3.40
C SER A 11 -39.20 -13.01 4.80
N ASP A 12 -39.47 -14.29 5.11
CA ASP A 12 -40.08 -14.71 6.37
C ASP A 12 -39.14 -14.50 7.58
N LEU A 13 -37.83 -14.40 7.33
CA LEU A 13 -36.82 -14.13 8.36
C LEU A 13 -36.77 -12.65 8.79
N LYS A 14 -37.29 -11.73 7.96
CA LYS A 14 -37.34 -10.29 8.26
C LYS A 14 -38.47 -9.93 9.23
N ASP A 15 -39.57 -10.67 9.20
CA ASP A 15 -40.75 -10.37 10.02
C ASP A 15 -40.62 -10.85 11.47
N LEU A 16 -39.69 -11.77 11.75
CA LEU A 16 -39.38 -12.24 13.11
C LEU A 16 -38.41 -11.33 13.87
N THR A 17 -37.65 -10.49 13.17
CA THR A 17 -36.75 -9.49 13.78
C THR A 17 -37.51 -8.19 13.97
N GLY A 18 -38.36 -8.17 15.00
CA GLY A 18 -39.18 -7.04 15.36
C GLY A 18 -38.38 -5.74 15.59
N GLU A 19 -39.00 -4.66 15.10
CA GLU A 19 -38.75 -3.26 15.37
C GLU A 19 -38.25 -2.99 16.81
N ALA A 20 -37.01 -2.53 16.94
CA ALA A 20 -36.51 -1.89 18.15
C ALA A 20 -36.27 -0.39 17.85
N PRO A 21 -36.83 0.54 18.64
CA PRO A 21 -36.77 1.96 18.37
C PRO A 21 -35.37 2.50 18.60
N ALA A 22 -34.99 3.47 17.76
CA ALA A 22 -33.76 4.23 17.88
C ALA A 22 -33.62 4.91 19.25
N PRO A 23 -32.40 5.00 19.77
CA PRO A 23 -31.90 6.28 20.25
C PRO A 23 -30.97 6.84 19.18
N GLU A 24 -31.44 7.89 18.50
CA GLU A 24 -30.57 8.86 17.83
C GLU A 24 -29.65 9.47 18.91
N ALA A 25 -28.49 8.85 19.10
CA ALA A 25 -27.31 9.58 19.55
C ALA A 25 -26.86 10.44 18.36
N PRO A 26 -26.54 11.73 18.54
CA PRO A 26 -26.01 12.53 17.45
C PRO A 26 -24.66 11.92 17.06
N GLU A 27 -24.63 11.20 15.94
CA GLU A 27 -23.39 10.83 15.28
C GLU A 27 -22.71 12.13 14.89
N ALA A 28 -21.72 12.51 15.69
CA ALA A 28 -20.76 13.52 15.32
C ALA A 28 -20.23 13.17 13.92
N PRO A 29 -20.19 14.11 12.96
CA PRO A 29 -19.61 13.86 11.67
C PRO A 29 -18.15 13.49 11.89
N THR A 30 -17.80 12.21 11.68
CA THR A 30 -16.41 11.79 11.63
C THR A 30 -15.83 12.39 10.36
N ALA A 31 -15.30 13.61 10.50
CA ALA A 31 -14.50 14.25 9.48
C ALA A 31 -13.35 13.30 9.10
N PRO A 32 -13.03 13.13 7.80
CA PRO A 32 -11.85 12.39 7.40
C PRO A 32 -10.65 13.05 8.07
N ALA A 33 -9.98 12.32 8.96
CA ALA A 33 -8.77 12.75 9.62
C ALA A 33 -7.71 12.99 8.55
N THR A 34 -7.59 14.25 8.13
CA THR A 34 -6.53 14.69 7.24
C THR A 34 -5.26 14.60 8.06
N PRO A 35 -4.27 13.76 7.71
CA PRO A 35 -3.04 13.70 8.47
C PRO A 35 -2.37 15.07 8.40
N SER A 36 -2.45 15.84 9.49
CA SER A 36 -1.82 17.15 9.69
C SER A 36 -0.32 16.99 9.94
N ALA A 37 0.33 16.16 9.11
CA ALA A 37 1.77 16.07 9.05
C ALA A 37 2.25 17.09 8.01
N PRO A 38 3.16 18.01 8.34
CA PRO A 38 3.72 18.92 7.35
C PRO A 38 4.37 18.09 6.23
N LEU A 39 3.97 18.34 4.98
CA LEU A 39 4.59 17.73 3.82
C LEU A 39 6.05 18.20 3.78
N ARG A 40 6.98 17.27 4.00
CA ARG A 40 8.41 17.57 3.89
C ARG A 40 8.68 18.02 2.45
N PRO A 41 9.37 19.16 2.23
CA PRO A 41 9.74 19.56 0.89
C PRO A 41 10.61 18.47 0.27
N GLN A 42 10.33 18.15 -0.99
CA GLN A 42 11.10 17.18 -1.77
C GLN A 42 12.50 17.77 -2.01
N GLU A 43 13.50 17.27 -1.29
CA GLU A 43 14.90 17.64 -1.52
C GLU A 43 15.43 16.84 -2.72
N LEU A 44 15.62 17.53 -3.84
CA LEU A 44 16.17 16.99 -5.08
C LEU A 44 17.56 17.58 -5.33
N ASP A 45 18.46 16.78 -5.88
CA ASP A 45 19.74 17.28 -6.38
C ASP A 45 19.55 18.15 -7.64
N GLY A 46 20.63 18.81 -8.09
CA GLY A 46 20.60 19.61 -9.32
C GLY A 46 20.33 18.81 -10.60
N GLN A 47 20.25 17.48 -10.52
CA GLN A 47 19.91 16.57 -11.61
C GLN A 47 18.50 15.98 -11.47
N GLY A 48 17.69 16.48 -10.52
CA GLY A 48 16.32 16.04 -10.28
C GLY A 48 16.20 14.64 -9.66
N ARG A 49 17.24 14.17 -8.96
CA ARG A 49 17.25 12.87 -8.28
C ARG A 49 17.07 13.03 -6.78
N ALA A 50 16.35 12.11 -6.18
CA ALA A 50 16.20 12.01 -4.74
C ALA A 50 17.27 11.07 -4.16
N TYR A 51 17.90 11.48 -3.07
CA TYR A 51 18.85 10.65 -2.33
C TYR A 51 18.14 9.91 -1.20
N ALA A 52 18.40 8.62 -1.07
CA ALA A 52 17.91 7.80 0.04
C ALA A 52 18.98 6.82 0.51
N THR A 53 18.88 6.42 1.78
CA THR A 53 19.74 5.38 2.34
C THR A 53 18.91 4.33 3.05
N GLY A 54 19.12 3.05 2.72
CA GLY A 54 18.54 1.90 3.41
C GLY A 54 19.61 1.13 4.19
N ARG A 55 19.24 0.59 5.36
CA ARG A 55 20.12 -0.28 6.15
C ARG A 55 19.36 -1.51 6.62
N ARG A 56 19.97 -2.70 6.52
CA ARG A 56 19.42 -3.95 7.08
C ARG A 56 20.55 -4.88 7.46
N LYS A 57 20.62 -5.27 8.74
CA LYS A 57 21.76 -6.01 9.30
C LYS A 57 23.06 -5.23 9.00
N ASP A 58 24.04 -5.88 8.39
CA ASP A 58 25.32 -5.27 8.01
C ASP A 58 25.28 -4.59 6.63
N ALA A 59 24.17 -4.71 5.88
CA ALA A 59 24.06 -4.14 4.54
C ALA A 59 23.60 -2.68 4.57
N VAL A 60 24.28 -1.83 3.79
CA VAL A 60 23.95 -0.42 3.58
C VAL A 60 23.76 -0.18 2.08
N ALA A 61 22.60 0.34 1.69
CA ALA A 61 22.28 0.73 0.32
C ALA A 61 22.15 2.26 0.24
N ARG A 62 22.91 2.90 -0.64
CA ARG A 62 22.79 4.32 -0.96
C ARG A 62 22.17 4.41 -2.33
N VAL A 63 21.00 5.03 -2.43
CA VAL A 63 20.15 4.95 -3.62
C VAL A 63 19.87 6.35 -4.12
N TRP A 64 20.01 6.52 -5.42
CA TRP A 64 19.55 7.68 -6.17
C TRP A 64 18.30 7.29 -6.96
N LEU A 65 17.21 8.01 -6.72
CA LEU A 65 15.94 7.80 -7.38
C LEU A 65 15.70 8.90 -8.40
N LYS A 66 15.46 8.54 -9.65
CA LYS A 66 15.21 9.50 -10.74
C LYS A 66 13.90 9.14 -11.44
N PRO A 67 13.02 10.10 -11.79
CA PRO A 67 11.90 9.82 -12.69
C PRO A 67 12.42 9.27 -14.03
N GLY A 68 11.86 8.15 -14.49
CA GLY A 68 12.42 7.40 -15.61
C GLY A 68 11.58 6.20 -16.06
N SER A 69 12.27 5.16 -16.53
CA SER A 69 11.69 3.99 -17.22
C SER A 69 11.55 2.72 -16.37
N GLY A 70 11.82 2.80 -15.06
CA GLY A 70 11.78 1.63 -14.17
C GLY A 70 13.07 0.82 -14.13
N LYS A 71 14.19 1.34 -14.67
CA LYS A 71 15.45 0.59 -14.70
C LYS A 71 16.14 0.62 -13.34
N VAL A 72 16.55 -0.54 -12.86
CA VAL A 72 17.23 -0.70 -11.57
C VAL A 72 18.65 -1.20 -11.82
N THR A 73 19.64 -0.36 -11.49
CA THR A 73 21.07 -0.70 -11.55
C THR A 73 21.64 -0.72 -10.15
N VAL A 74 22.36 -1.80 -9.80
CA VAL A 74 22.94 -2.02 -8.47
C VAL A 74 24.43 -2.31 -8.62
N ASN A 75 25.28 -1.47 -8.03
CA ASN A 75 26.74 -1.52 -8.11
C ASN A 75 27.26 -1.64 -9.56
N GLY A 76 26.63 -0.92 -10.49
CA GLY A 76 26.97 -0.94 -11.92
C GLY A 76 26.53 -2.19 -12.68
N ARG A 77 25.72 -3.06 -12.06
CA ARG A 77 25.16 -4.26 -12.69
C ARG A 77 23.63 -4.17 -12.74
N ASP A 78 23.03 -4.87 -13.70
CA ASP A 78 21.57 -5.00 -13.75
C ASP A 78 21.02 -5.76 -12.53
N GLN A 79 19.81 -5.40 -12.08
CA GLN A 79 19.17 -6.05 -10.94
C GLN A 79 19.04 -7.57 -11.07
N GLU A 80 18.86 -8.09 -12.29
CA GLU A 80 18.72 -9.53 -12.54
C GLU A 80 20.04 -10.27 -12.36
N VAL A 81 21.14 -9.62 -12.69
CA VAL A 81 22.50 -10.15 -12.53
C VAL A 81 22.95 -10.05 -11.08
N TYR A 82 22.64 -8.94 -10.40
CA TYR A 82 23.04 -8.74 -9.00
C TYR A 82 22.21 -9.61 -8.06
N PHE A 83 20.90 -9.69 -8.27
CA PHE A 83 19.98 -10.52 -7.49
C PHE A 83 19.49 -11.72 -8.30
N ALA A 84 20.31 -12.77 -8.34
CA ALA A 84 20.02 -13.99 -9.09
C ALA A 84 18.65 -14.63 -8.73
N ARG A 85 18.21 -14.51 -7.47
CA ARG A 85 16.95 -15.09 -6.99
C ARG A 85 15.75 -14.18 -7.33
N PRO A 86 14.72 -14.67 -8.04
CA PRO A 86 13.51 -13.89 -8.36
C PRO A 86 12.78 -13.35 -7.12
N SER A 87 12.84 -14.05 -5.99
CA SER A 87 12.21 -13.60 -4.74
C SER A 87 12.80 -12.29 -4.22
N LEU A 88 14.09 -12.04 -4.41
CA LEU A 88 14.72 -10.77 -4.00
C LEU A 88 14.27 -9.61 -4.88
N ARG A 89 14.10 -9.85 -6.19
CA ARG A 89 13.55 -8.87 -7.14
C ARG A 89 12.11 -8.49 -6.79
N LEU A 90 11.29 -9.48 -6.41
CA LEU A 90 9.91 -9.24 -5.98
C LEU A 90 9.84 -8.30 -4.76
N VAL A 91 10.73 -8.49 -3.78
CA VAL A 91 10.78 -7.64 -2.56
C VAL A 91 11.15 -6.20 -2.91
N ILE A 92 12.05 -5.99 -3.88
CA ILE A 92 12.44 -4.64 -4.34
C ILE A 92 11.27 -3.95 -5.04
N ASN A 93 10.45 -4.68 -5.79
CA ASN A 93 9.30 -4.13 -6.52
C ASN A 93 8.08 -3.83 -5.64
N GLN A 94 7.94 -4.50 -4.50
CA GLN A 94 6.79 -4.34 -3.60
C GLN A 94 6.47 -2.89 -3.17
N PRO A 95 7.45 -2.04 -2.77
CA PRO A 95 7.15 -0.64 -2.44
C PRO A 95 6.60 0.16 -3.63
N PHE A 96 7.12 -0.08 -4.85
CA PHE A 96 6.63 0.59 -6.06
C PHE A 96 5.19 0.19 -6.40
N LYS A 97 4.88 -1.09 -6.17
CA LYS A 97 3.52 -1.63 -6.31
C LYS A 97 2.53 -0.97 -5.36
N ILE A 98 2.88 -0.88 -4.08
CA ILE A 98 2.01 -0.26 -3.06
C ILE A 98 1.79 1.23 -3.35
N ALA A 99 2.83 1.93 -3.83
CA ALA A 99 2.74 3.34 -4.18
C ALA A 99 1.96 3.61 -5.49
N GLY A 100 1.66 2.58 -6.30
CA GLY A 100 1.09 2.76 -7.64
C GLY A 100 2.06 3.47 -8.60
N ARG A 101 3.37 3.27 -8.38
CA ARG A 101 4.46 3.95 -9.10
C ARG A 101 5.39 2.96 -9.80
N GLU A 102 4.86 1.81 -10.20
CA GLU A 102 5.57 0.84 -11.01
C GLU A 102 6.06 1.52 -12.30
N GLU A 103 7.29 1.20 -12.73
CA GLU A 103 7.90 1.66 -13.97
C GLU A 103 8.13 3.19 -14.12
N GLN A 104 7.84 3.99 -13.10
CA GLN A 104 7.96 5.46 -13.16
C GLN A 104 9.34 5.99 -12.73
N TYR A 105 10.15 5.17 -12.08
CA TYR A 105 11.40 5.59 -11.46
C TYR A 105 12.55 4.68 -11.83
N ASP A 106 13.64 5.28 -12.29
CA ASP A 106 14.94 4.63 -12.39
C ASP A 106 15.66 4.70 -11.04
N VAL A 107 16.32 3.60 -10.68
CA VAL A 107 17.02 3.39 -9.41
C VAL A 107 18.50 3.14 -9.70
N VAL A 108 19.38 3.92 -9.09
CA VAL A 108 20.83 3.70 -9.15
C VAL A 108 21.37 3.54 -7.74
N ALA A 109 21.89 2.37 -7.43
CA ALA A 109 22.43 1.99 -6.12
C ALA A 109 23.86 1.47 -6.22
#